data_AF-A0A9X5X560-F1
#
_entry.id   AF-A0A9X5X560-F1
#
_cell.length_a   1.000
_cell.length_b   1.000
_cell.length_c   1.000
_cell.angle_alpha   90.00
_cell.angle_beta   90.00
_cell.angle_gamma   90.00
#
_symmetry.space_group_name_H-M   'P 1'
#
loop_
_entity.id
_entity.type
_entity.pdbx_description
1 polymer ?
#
loop_
_entity_poly.entity_id
_entity_poly.type
_entity_poly.pdbx_seq_one_letter_code
_entity_poly.pdbx_strand_id
1 'polypeptide(L)'
;LVVPADAQALIADGKLDRRLFDVTELNKAAVRKSQQRGLKVIVGYRGAAAAAKAEVRDAGTLRRSLKALNADAVQTPQRDAAELWSAVADDGKTASGIARVWLDGVRKASLDKSVPQIGAPTAWAAGYDGKGVKIAVLDTGVDASHPDLKTQVIESKNFSTAADAT
;
A
#
# COMPACT_ATOMS: atom_id res chain seq x y z
N LEU A 1 5.12 -20.96 -2.36
CA LEU A 1 5.01 -20.15 -3.60
C LEU A 1 4.47 -21.06 -4.69
N VAL A 2 3.47 -20.60 -5.43
CA VAL A 2 2.94 -21.31 -6.61
C VAL A 2 2.88 -20.28 -7.74
N VAL A 3 3.92 -20.24 -8.57
CA VAL A 3 4.09 -19.21 -9.61
C VAL A 3 3.78 -19.79 -10.98
N PRO A 4 2.71 -19.34 -11.66
CA PRO A 4 2.40 -19.70 -13.03
C PRO A 4 3.52 -19.31 -14.01
N ALA A 5 3.67 -20.04 -15.10
CA ALA A 5 4.76 -19.79 -16.08
C ALA A 5 4.69 -18.38 -16.69
N ASP A 6 3.48 -17.92 -17.01
CA ASP A 6 3.19 -16.58 -17.52
C ASP A 6 3.39 -15.45 -16.50
N ALA A 7 3.55 -15.77 -15.21
CA ALA A 7 3.85 -14.79 -14.16
C ALA A 7 5.36 -14.64 -13.88
N GLN A 8 6.20 -15.60 -14.28
CA GLN A 8 7.61 -15.65 -13.86
C GLN A 8 8.41 -14.45 -14.35
N ALA A 9 8.32 -14.13 -15.65
CA ALA A 9 9.03 -13.01 -16.25
C ALA A 9 8.59 -11.67 -15.63
N LEU A 10 7.28 -11.50 -15.43
CA LEU A 10 6.72 -10.31 -14.79
C LEU A 10 7.23 -10.10 -13.36
N ILE A 11 7.40 -11.18 -12.59
CA ILE A 11 7.97 -11.10 -11.23
C ILE A 11 9.47 -10.77 -11.29
N ALA A 12 10.22 -11.39 -12.19
CA ALA A 12 11.65 -11.16 -12.37
C ALA A 12 11.95 -9.70 -12.76
N ASP A 13 11.15 -9.13 -13.66
CA ASP A 13 11.23 -7.72 -14.09
C ASP A 13 10.65 -6.75 -13.05
N GLY A 14 10.18 -7.29 -11.93
CA GLY A 14 9.53 -6.55 -10.87
C GLY A 14 8.17 -5.98 -11.26
N LYS A 15 7.60 -6.26 -12.42
CA LYS A 15 6.30 -5.73 -12.86
C LYS A 15 5.10 -6.35 -12.12
N LEU A 16 5.30 -7.50 -11.48
CA LEU A 16 4.26 -8.19 -10.72
C LEU A 16 4.78 -8.59 -9.35
N ASP A 17 4.02 -8.28 -8.31
CA ASP A 17 4.38 -8.62 -6.94
C ASP A 17 4.25 -10.13 -6.68
N ARG A 18 5.36 -10.79 -6.37
CA ARG A 18 5.42 -12.23 -6.07
C ARG A 18 4.44 -12.67 -4.98
N ARG A 19 4.03 -11.77 -4.09
CA ARG A 19 3.09 -12.08 -2.99
C ARG A 19 1.69 -12.44 -3.50
N LEU A 20 1.35 -12.11 -4.74
CA LEU A 20 0.14 -12.60 -5.41
C LEU A 20 0.13 -14.12 -5.58
N PHE A 21 1.29 -14.77 -5.45
CA PHE A 21 1.51 -16.21 -5.63
C PHE A 21 2.08 -16.90 -4.37
N ASP A 22 2.17 -16.15 -3.28
CA ASP A 22 2.65 -16.66 -1.99
C ASP A 22 1.47 -17.18 -1.17
N VAL A 23 1.17 -18.47 -1.34
CA VAL A 23 0.08 -19.16 -0.62
C VAL A 23 0.22 -19.02 0.90
N THR A 24 1.44 -18.95 1.44
CA THR A 24 1.66 -18.79 2.88
C THR A 24 1.22 -17.40 3.35
N GLU A 25 1.56 -16.36 2.59
CA GLU A 25 1.10 -14.98 2.85
C GLU A 25 -0.41 -14.86 2.71
N LEU A 26 -0.96 -15.37 1.61
CA LEU A 26 -2.39 -15.29 1.29
C LEU A 26 -3.25 -16.07 2.29
N ASN A 27 -2.71 -17.14 2.88
CA ASN A 27 -3.41 -17.93 3.89
C ASN A 27 -3.31 -17.35 5.31
N LYS A 28 -2.68 -16.19 5.53
CA LYS A 28 -2.72 -15.53 6.85
C LYS A 28 -4.15 -15.09 7.17
N ALA A 29 -4.60 -15.32 8.41
CA ALA A 29 -5.97 -15.02 8.83
C ALA A 29 -6.38 -13.56 8.57
N ALA A 30 -5.48 -12.60 8.79
CA ALA A 30 -5.72 -11.19 8.51
C ALA A 30 -5.89 -10.90 7.01
N VAL A 31 -5.12 -11.56 6.15
CA VAL A 31 -5.23 -11.42 4.69
C VAL A 31 -6.53 -12.03 4.21
N ARG A 32 -6.89 -13.26 4.63
CA ARG A 32 -8.18 -13.87 4.29
C ARG A 32 -9.37 -13.01 4.71
N LYS A 33 -9.35 -12.45 5.93
CA LYS A 33 -10.40 -11.52 6.40
C LYS A 33 -10.48 -10.27 5.52
N SER A 34 -9.33 -9.67 5.17
CA SER A 34 -9.31 -8.49 4.30
C SER A 34 -9.79 -8.79 2.88
N GLN A 35 -9.45 -9.97 2.34
CA GLN A 35 -9.74 -10.41 0.97
C GLN A 35 -11.04 -11.23 0.86
N GLN A 36 -11.86 -11.29 1.92
CA GLN A 36 -13.04 -12.16 1.98
C GLN A 36 -14.09 -11.88 0.88
N ARG A 37 -14.08 -10.67 0.30
CA ARG A 37 -14.96 -10.27 -0.81
C ARG A 37 -14.27 -10.28 -2.18
N GLY A 38 -13.06 -10.83 -2.26
CA GLY A 38 -12.26 -10.85 -3.48
C GLY A 38 -10.86 -10.26 -3.28
N LEU A 39 -10.00 -10.53 -4.26
CA LEU A 39 -8.62 -10.11 -4.31
C LEU A 39 -8.50 -8.59 -4.45
N LYS A 40 -7.78 -7.96 -3.54
CA LYS A 40 -7.40 -6.55 -3.61
C LYS A 40 -6.02 -6.41 -4.21
N VAL A 41 -5.93 -5.63 -5.27
CA VAL A 41 -4.69 -5.26 -5.95
C VAL A 41 -4.55 -3.75 -6.03
N ILE A 42 -3.31 -3.30 -6.16
CA ILE A 42 -2.99 -1.95 -6.62
C ILE A 42 -2.43 -2.10 -8.03
N VAL A 43 -3.00 -1.37 -8.99
CA VAL A 43 -2.57 -1.37 -10.38
C VAL A 43 -2.02 0.00 -10.73
N GLY A 44 -0.73 0.08 -11.03
CA GLY A 44 -0.06 1.30 -11.50
C GLY A 44 -0.08 1.37 -13.02
N TYR A 45 -0.19 2.58 -13.56
CA TYR A 45 -0.35 2.83 -14.99
C TYR A 45 0.79 3.67 -15.59
N ARG A 46 1.02 3.53 -16.90
CA ARG A 46 1.96 4.35 -17.69
C ARG A 46 1.18 5.47 -18.40
N GLY A 47 1.57 6.72 -18.22
CA GLY A 47 0.90 7.86 -18.87
C GLY A 47 -0.60 7.93 -18.52
N ALA A 48 -1.43 8.37 -19.48
CA ALA A 48 -2.88 8.50 -19.24
C ALA A 48 -3.59 7.15 -19.06
N ALA A 49 -3.24 6.14 -19.88
CA ALA A 49 -3.73 4.76 -19.84
C ALA A 49 -5.25 4.62 -19.70
N ALA A 50 -6.03 5.39 -20.48
CA ALA A 50 -7.49 5.41 -20.36
C ALA A 50 -8.14 4.03 -20.58
N ALA A 51 -7.72 3.30 -21.61
CA ALA A 51 -8.23 1.95 -21.91
C ALA A 51 -7.90 0.96 -20.78
N ALA A 52 -6.62 0.85 -20.39
CA ALA A 52 -6.21 -0.04 -19.30
C ALA A 52 -6.89 0.28 -17.97
N LYS A 53 -7.16 1.55 -17.68
CA LYS A 53 -7.96 1.95 -16.50
C LYS A 53 -9.40 1.48 -16.59
N ALA A 54 -10.02 1.54 -17.77
CA ALA A 54 -11.38 1.04 -17.97
C ALA A 54 -11.41 -0.48 -17.77
N GLU A 55 -10.57 -1.24 -18.48
CA GLU A 55 -10.51 -2.71 -18.41
C GLU A 55 -10.29 -3.21 -16.97
N VAL A 56 -9.36 -2.60 -16.23
CA VAL A 56 -9.10 -2.97 -14.83
C VAL A 56 -10.29 -2.66 -13.91
N ARG A 57 -11.08 -1.62 -14.22
CA ARG A 57 -12.28 -1.25 -13.44
C ARG A 57 -13.53 -2.02 -13.85
N ASP A 58 -13.55 -2.60 -15.04
CA ASP A 58 -14.60 -3.52 -15.45
C ASP A 58 -14.41 -4.88 -14.74
N ALA A 59 -13.15 -5.31 -14.58
CA ALA A 59 -12.78 -6.52 -13.84
C ALA A 59 -12.91 -6.42 -12.30
N GLY A 60 -13.37 -5.29 -11.74
CA GLY A 60 -13.52 -5.17 -10.29
C GLY A 60 -13.92 -3.80 -9.77
N THR A 61 -14.24 -3.72 -8.49
CA THR A 61 -14.67 -2.45 -7.87
C THR A 61 -13.46 -1.57 -7.56
N LEU A 62 -13.44 -0.35 -8.12
CA LEU A 62 -12.50 0.69 -7.73
C LEU A 62 -12.73 1.10 -6.27
N ARG A 63 -11.75 0.87 -5.41
CA ARG A 63 -11.79 1.29 -4.00
C ARG A 63 -11.21 2.68 -3.79
N ARG A 64 -10.12 2.99 -4.48
CA ARG A 64 -9.45 4.29 -4.37
C ARG A 64 -8.58 4.55 -5.59
N SER A 65 -8.62 5.77 -6.10
CA SER A 65 -7.61 6.24 -7.05
C SER A 65 -6.48 6.98 -6.32
N LEU A 66 -5.25 6.59 -6.60
CA LEU A 66 -4.01 7.11 -6.04
C LEU A 66 -3.34 8.00 -7.09
N LYS A 67 -3.87 9.22 -7.27
CA LYS A 67 -3.45 10.16 -8.33
C LYS A 67 -1.94 10.41 -8.37
N ALA A 68 -1.32 10.61 -7.20
CA ALA A 68 0.13 10.85 -7.09
C ALA A 68 0.99 9.67 -7.56
N LEU A 69 0.44 8.46 -7.55
CA LEU A 69 1.12 7.24 -7.99
C LEU A 69 0.68 6.79 -9.39
N ASN A 70 -0.28 7.50 -10.00
CA ASN A 70 -1.00 7.06 -11.19
C ASN A 70 -1.43 5.59 -11.08
N ALA A 71 -2.12 5.26 -9.98
CA ALA A 71 -2.51 3.90 -9.66
C ALA A 71 -3.94 3.83 -9.11
N ASP A 72 -4.59 2.68 -9.29
CA ASP A 72 -5.91 2.39 -8.72
C ASP A 72 -5.81 1.19 -7.78
N ALA A 73 -6.42 1.30 -6.60
CA ALA A 73 -6.68 0.18 -5.71
C ALA A 73 -8.04 -0.43 -6.05
N VAL A 74 -8.03 -1.69 -6.47
CA VAL A 74 -9.21 -2.40 -7.00
C VAL A 74 -9.46 -3.66 -6.20
N GLN A 75 -10.73 -4.00 -5.99
CA GLN A 75 -11.15 -5.27 -5.43
C GLN A 75 -11.91 -6.09 -6.46
N THR A 76 -11.35 -7.24 -6.81
CA THR A 76 -11.83 -8.15 -7.85
C THR A 76 -12.40 -9.41 -7.19
N PRO A 77 -13.70 -9.74 -7.40
CA PRO A 77 -14.28 -11.00 -6.95
C PRO A 77 -13.50 -12.21 -7.49
N GLN A 78 -13.45 -13.31 -6.75
CA GLN A 78 -12.65 -14.47 -7.14
C GLN A 78 -13.03 -15.06 -8.51
N ARG A 79 -14.33 -15.01 -8.86
CA ARG A 79 -14.86 -15.44 -10.16
C ARG A 79 -14.35 -14.59 -11.34
N ASP A 80 -13.96 -13.36 -11.08
CA ASP A 80 -13.57 -12.37 -12.09
C ASP A 80 -12.03 -12.22 -12.15
N ALA A 81 -11.29 -13.06 -11.39
CA ALA A 81 -9.83 -13.01 -11.32
C ALA A 81 -9.15 -13.26 -12.68
N ALA A 82 -9.76 -14.08 -13.55
CA ALA A 82 -9.26 -14.32 -14.91
C ALA A 82 -9.42 -13.10 -15.83
N GLU A 83 -10.51 -12.33 -15.64
CA GLU A 83 -10.74 -11.08 -16.34
C GLU A 83 -9.73 -10.02 -15.90
N LEU A 84 -9.49 -9.90 -14.59
CA LEU A 84 -8.41 -9.03 -14.07
C LEU A 84 -7.05 -9.44 -14.63
N TRP A 85 -6.73 -10.74 -14.69
CA TRP A 85 -5.47 -11.22 -15.25
C TRP A 85 -5.30 -10.76 -16.69
N SER A 86 -6.34 -10.92 -17.51
CA SER A 86 -6.35 -10.49 -18.92
C SER A 86 -6.21 -8.97 -19.08
N ALA A 87 -6.75 -8.19 -18.14
CA ALA A 87 -6.62 -6.73 -18.13
C ALA A 87 -5.22 -6.23 -17.72
N VAL A 88 -4.42 -7.04 -17.01
CA VAL A 88 -3.12 -6.61 -16.48
C VAL A 88 -1.91 -7.30 -17.11
N ALA A 89 -2.10 -8.47 -17.69
CA ALA A 89 -1.06 -9.30 -18.28
C ALA A 89 -1.44 -9.75 -19.69
N ASP A 90 -0.44 -9.83 -20.55
CA ASP A 90 -0.56 -10.27 -21.95
C ASP A 90 0.70 -11.05 -22.31
N ASP A 91 0.55 -12.36 -22.53
CA ASP A 91 1.61 -13.29 -22.95
C ASP A 91 2.96 -13.11 -22.21
N GLY A 92 2.93 -13.21 -20.87
CA GLY A 92 4.13 -13.07 -20.03
C GLY A 92 4.66 -11.64 -19.88
N LYS A 93 3.93 -10.64 -20.39
CA LYS A 93 4.23 -9.21 -20.26
C LYS A 93 3.07 -8.47 -19.62
N THR A 94 3.29 -7.21 -19.25
CA THR A 94 2.20 -6.36 -18.76
C THR A 94 1.35 -5.94 -19.95
N ALA A 95 0.03 -5.95 -19.81
CA ALA A 95 -0.87 -5.38 -20.80
C ALA A 95 -0.50 -3.90 -21.08
N SER A 96 -0.91 -3.39 -22.24
CA SER A 96 -0.60 -2.02 -22.66
C SER A 96 -1.09 -1.01 -21.61
N GLY A 97 -0.27 -0.02 -21.28
CA GLY A 97 -0.60 0.99 -20.26
C GLY A 97 -0.46 0.53 -18.81
N ILE A 98 -0.22 -0.75 -18.51
CA ILE A 98 0.00 -1.25 -17.16
C ILE A 98 1.47 -1.12 -16.78
N ALA A 99 1.77 -0.36 -15.72
CA ALA A 99 3.14 -0.18 -15.23
C ALA A 99 3.57 -1.31 -14.30
N ARG A 100 2.70 -1.67 -13.34
CA ARG A 100 3.02 -2.63 -12.26
C ARG A 100 1.75 -3.05 -11.51
N VAL A 101 1.73 -4.27 -10.99
CA VAL A 101 0.62 -4.78 -10.18
C VAL A 101 1.15 -5.30 -8.84
N TRP A 102 0.52 -4.85 -7.74
CA TRP A 102 0.86 -5.25 -6.38
C TRP A 102 -0.32 -5.91 -5.68
N LEU A 103 -0.04 -6.82 -4.76
CA LEU A 103 -1.00 -7.22 -3.74
C LEU A 103 -1.27 -6.03 -2.81
N ASP A 104 -2.53 -5.61 -2.67
CA ASP A 104 -2.99 -4.69 -1.62
C ASP A 104 -3.06 -5.45 -0.29
N GLY A 105 -1.88 -5.69 0.27
CA GLY A 105 -1.68 -6.57 1.41
C GLY A 105 -1.90 -5.87 2.75
N VAL A 106 -2.35 -6.65 3.74
CA VAL A 106 -2.47 -6.16 5.12
C VAL A 106 -1.09 -5.89 5.71
N ARG A 107 -0.97 -4.80 6.48
CA ARG A 107 0.19 -4.48 7.30
C ARG A 107 -0.23 -4.37 8.76
N LYS A 108 0.72 -4.63 9.65
CA LYS A 108 0.56 -4.43 11.10
C LYS A 108 1.65 -3.45 11.52
N ALA A 109 1.29 -2.46 12.34
CA ALA A 109 2.27 -1.65 13.04
C ALA A 109 3.13 -2.58 13.91
N SER A 110 4.44 -2.49 13.80
CA SER A 110 5.36 -3.11 14.76
C SER A 110 5.71 -2.06 15.79
N LEU A 111 5.43 -2.32 17.06
CA LEU A 111 5.86 -1.44 18.14
C LEU A 111 7.30 -1.81 18.50
N ASP A 112 8.27 -0.97 18.16
CA ASP A 112 9.62 -1.07 18.68
C ASP A 112 9.75 -0.28 19.99
N LYS A 113 10.47 -0.84 20.96
CA LYS A 113 10.91 -0.11 22.15
C LYS A 113 12.37 0.30 21.94
N SER A 114 12.67 1.54 21.57
CA SER A 114 14.00 2.12 21.84
C SER A 114 14.07 3.63 21.54
N VAL A 115 14.45 4.44 22.54
CA VAL A 115 14.85 5.86 22.39
C VAL A 115 16.26 6.15 22.96
N PRO A 116 16.83 5.46 23.98
CA PRO A 116 18.07 5.94 24.59
C PRO A 116 19.35 5.93 23.74
N GLN A 117 19.39 5.30 22.56
CA GLN A 117 20.65 4.96 21.88
C GLN A 117 21.13 5.93 20.78
N ILE A 118 20.40 7.01 20.46
CA ILE A 118 20.67 7.81 19.25
C ILE A 118 21.37 9.16 19.47
N GLY A 119 21.85 9.47 20.68
CA GLY A 119 22.67 10.67 20.94
C GLY A 119 21.94 12.02 20.92
N ALA A 120 20.61 12.03 21.09
CA ALA A 120 19.79 13.25 21.09
C ALA A 120 20.29 14.36 22.05
N PRO A 121 20.77 14.07 23.28
CA PRO A 121 21.26 15.12 24.18
C PRO A 121 22.45 15.91 23.61
N THR A 122 23.35 15.26 22.87
CA THR A 122 24.51 15.92 22.26
C THR A 122 24.09 16.86 21.13
N ALA A 123 23.09 16.46 20.32
CA ALA A 123 22.55 17.30 19.25
C ALA A 123 21.85 18.56 19.80
N TRP A 124 21.06 18.40 20.86
CA TRP A 124 20.42 19.52 21.54
C TRP A 124 21.45 20.45 22.20
N ALA A 125 22.49 19.91 22.84
CA ALA A 125 23.59 20.71 23.41
C ALA A 125 24.35 21.50 22.33
N ALA A 126 24.40 21.00 21.09
CA ALA A 126 24.95 21.70 19.93
C ALA A 126 23.95 22.66 19.25
N GLY A 127 22.75 22.86 19.81
CA GLY A 127 21.74 23.81 19.31
C GLY A 127 20.80 23.26 18.24
N TYR A 128 20.88 21.98 17.88
CA TYR A 128 20.01 21.35 16.89
C TYR A 128 18.78 20.76 17.57
N ASP A 129 17.66 21.49 17.56
CA ASP A 129 16.40 21.11 18.21
C ASP A 129 15.26 20.77 17.23
N GLY A 130 15.51 20.88 15.92
CA GLY A 130 14.52 20.61 14.88
C GLY A 130 13.54 21.76 14.61
N LYS A 131 13.75 22.96 15.18
CA LYS A 131 12.93 24.14 14.86
C LYS A 131 12.85 24.39 13.35
N GLY A 132 11.62 24.61 12.87
CA GLY A 132 11.32 24.85 11.45
C GLY A 132 11.20 23.59 10.60
N VAL A 133 11.54 22.41 11.12
CA VAL A 133 11.38 21.13 10.42
C VAL A 133 10.01 20.53 10.77
N LYS A 134 9.27 20.09 9.74
CA LYS A 134 8.01 19.36 9.90
C LYS A 134 8.25 17.88 9.67
N ILE A 135 7.76 17.04 10.59
CA ILE A 135 7.84 15.58 10.50
C ILE A 135 6.42 15.04 10.30
N ALA A 136 6.22 14.28 9.22
CA ALA A 136 4.97 13.56 8.98
C ALA A 136 5.09 12.12 9.49
N VAL A 137 4.27 11.77 10.49
CA VAL A 137 4.20 10.41 11.04
C VAL A 137 2.96 9.71 10.50
N LEU A 138 3.15 8.64 9.72
CA LEU A 138 2.07 7.81 9.18
C LEU A 138 1.91 6.58 10.08
N ASP A 139 1.09 6.70 11.11
CA ASP A 139 0.85 5.63 12.09
C ASP A 139 -0.65 5.50 12.42
N THR A 140 -0.95 4.87 13.53
CA THR A 140 -2.27 4.62 14.11
C THR A 140 -2.97 5.86 14.65
N GLY A 141 -2.24 6.98 14.78
CA GLY A 141 -2.73 8.25 15.31
C GLY A 141 -1.78 8.80 16.38
N VAL A 142 -2.15 9.94 16.95
CA VAL A 142 -1.44 10.56 18.07
C VAL A 142 -2.44 11.20 19.02
N ASP A 143 -2.28 10.98 20.32
CA ASP A 143 -2.98 11.76 21.33
C ASP A 143 -2.39 13.18 21.35
N ALA A 144 -3.07 14.11 20.67
CA ALA A 144 -2.68 15.52 20.64
C ALA A 144 -2.96 16.25 21.97
N SER A 145 -3.71 15.64 22.88
CA SER A 145 -3.97 16.17 24.23
C SER A 145 -2.83 15.85 25.22
N HIS A 146 -1.93 14.94 24.87
CA HIS A 146 -0.76 14.62 25.69
C HIS A 146 0.09 15.88 25.96
N PRO A 147 0.43 16.21 27.22
CA PRO A 147 1.16 17.44 27.57
C PRO A 147 2.42 17.70 26.74
N ASP A 148 3.18 16.65 26.42
CA ASP A 148 4.41 16.76 25.62
C ASP A 148 4.19 17.05 24.13
N LEU A 149 2.95 16.88 23.63
CA LEU A 149 2.62 16.99 22.21
C LEU A 149 1.62 18.11 21.88
N LYS A 150 0.97 18.71 22.89
CA LYS A 150 -0.07 19.75 22.72
C LYS A 150 0.27 20.87 21.75
N THR A 151 1.55 21.22 21.62
CA THR A 151 2.02 22.30 20.73
C THR A 151 2.80 21.79 19.51
N GLN A 152 3.03 20.48 19.41
CA GLN A 152 3.84 19.86 18.37
C GLN A 152 2.99 19.36 17.19
N VAL A 153 1.73 18.98 17.44
CA VAL A 153 0.80 18.50 16.40
C VAL A 153 0.15 19.70 15.71
N ILE A 154 0.66 20.07 14.54
CA ILE A 154 0.16 21.23 13.77
C ILE A 154 -0.88 20.87 12.71
N GLU A 155 -0.98 19.59 12.33
CA GLU A 155 -1.95 19.06 11.36
C GLU A 155 -2.16 17.57 11.64
N SER A 156 -3.39 17.08 11.48
CA SER A 156 -3.71 15.66 11.56
C SER A 156 -4.70 15.27 10.46
N LYS A 157 -4.59 14.02 9.99
CA LYS A 157 -5.52 13.48 9.00
C LYS A 157 -5.67 11.98 9.14
N ASN A 158 -6.90 11.53 9.32
CA ASN A 158 -7.24 10.12 9.36
C ASN A 158 -7.57 9.60 7.95
N PHE A 159 -6.89 8.54 7.53
CA PHE A 159 -7.10 7.87 6.25
C PHE A 159 -7.82 6.52 6.39
N SER A 160 -8.38 6.25 7.58
CA SER A 160 -9.06 5.01 7.95
C SER A 160 -10.48 5.29 8.44
N THR A 161 -11.18 4.24 8.86
CA THR A 161 -12.48 4.34 9.56
C THR A 161 -12.36 4.17 11.07
N ALA A 162 -11.14 4.00 11.60
CA ALA A 162 -10.93 3.96 13.05
C ALA A 162 -11.16 5.35 13.64
N ALA A 163 -11.56 5.40 14.91
CA ALA A 163 -11.60 6.67 15.64
C ALA A 163 -10.20 7.27 15.72
N ASP A 164 -10.14 8.60 15.80
CA ASP A 164 -8.88 9.30 16.06
C ASP A 164 -8.34 8.91 17.44
N ALA A 165 -7.02 8.90 17.58
CA ALA A 165 -6.38 8.69 18.87
C ALA A 165 -6.67 9.90 19.78
N THR A 166 -7.01 9.61 21.03
CA THR A 166 -7.31 10.58 22.10
C THR A 166 -6.52 10.27 23.33
#